data_AF-A0A176QCG5-F1
#
_entry.id   AF-A0A176QCG5-F1
#
_cell.length_a   1.000
_cell.length_b   1.000
_cell.length_c   1.000
_cell.angle_alpha   90.00
_cell.angle_beta   90.00
_cell.angle_gamma   90.00
#
_symmetry.space_group_name_H-M   'P 1'
#
loop_
_entity.id
_entity.type
_entity.pdbx_description
1 polymer ?
#
loop_
_entity_poly.entity_id
_entity_poly.type
_entity_poly.pdbx_seq_one_letter_code
_entity_poly.pdbx_strand_id
1 'polypeptide(L)'
;MHPTLRRTGLVLVTALSVMLATLWVSGTLSPASSTTPSIAGTDPVTNPARLGNESLSFGGCAVRFDTKDGSPRIHTNSSHYCVGVREIYISQANGRLSVRLVDRQPVIALSAVPDETLAGARGIMVGPSGGTSGIEYQFYDTKLGRPLDLRKLADRKRIKGSTSNLWISWVRAV
;
A
#
# COMPACT_ATOMS: atom_id res chain seq x y z
N MET A 1 -55.78 39.74 -23.36
CA MET A 1 -54.34 39.39 -23.43
C MET A 1 -54.19 37.90 -23.10
N HIS A 2 -53.95 37.08 -24.12
CA HIS A 2 -53.39 35.71 -24.04
C HIS A 2 -51.87 35.77 -23.75
N PRO A 3 -51.13 34.68 -23.40
CA PRO A 3 -51.54 33.28 -23.28
C PRO A 3 -51.05 32.51 -22.01
N THR A 4 -51.66 31.35 -21.83
CA THR A 4 -51.23 30.12 -21.12
C THR A 4 -49.90 29.54 -21.59
N LEU A 5 -49.13 28.89 -20.70
CA LEU A 5 -48.14 27.85 -21.07
C LEU A 5 -48.01 26.77 -19.98
N ARG A 6 -48.67 25.63 -20.24
CA ARG A 6 -48.39 24.32 -19.64
C ARG A 6 -46.97 23.88 -20.05
N ARG A 7 -46.16 23.40 -19.11
CA ARG A 7 -44.97 22.58 -19.43
C ARG A 7 -45.34 21.10 -19.41
N THR A 8 -45.85 20.62 -20.53
CA THR A 8 -45.80 19.21 -20.93
C THR A 8 -44.36 18.86 -21.34
N GLY A 9 -43.91 17.64 -21.01
CA GLY A 9 -42.51 17.26 -20.98
C GLY A 9 -41.85 16.95 -22.32
N LEU A 10 -40.58 16.53 -22.23
CA LEU A 10 -39.94 15.63 -23.18
C LEU A 10 -38.64 15.12 -22.53
N VAL A 11 -38.64 13.88 -22.06
CA VAL A 11 -37.39 13.13 -21.82
C VAL A 11 -36.95 12.61 -23.18
N LEU A 12 -35.90 13.19 -23.75
CA LEU A 12 -35.32 12.72 -25.00
C LEU A 12 -34.33 11.59 -24.66
N VAL A 13 -34.80 10.35 -24.69
CA VAL A 13 -33.92 9.16 -24.77
C VAL A 13 -33.60 8.99 -26.25
N THR A 14 -32.45 9.48 -26.69
CA THR A 14 -31.91 9.13 -28.01
C THR A 14 -31.33 7.72 -27.95
N ALA A 15 -32.12 6.77 -28.41
CA ALA A 15 -31.67 5.48 -28.90
C ALA A 15 -31.25 5.62 -30.38
N LEU A 16 -30.08 5.09 -30.75
CA LEU A 16 -29.59 4.65 -32.08
C LEU A 16 -28.05 4.70 -32.04
N SER A 17 -27.23 3.75 -32.50
CA SER A 17 -27.44 2.53 -33.26
C SER A 17 -26.26 1.60 -32.96
N VAL A 18 -26.51 0.31 -32.78
CA VAL A 18 -25.49 -0.74 -32.85
C VAL A 18 -25.23 -1.03 -34.32
N MET A 19 -24.13 -0.53 -34.86
CA MET A 19 -23.62 -0.94 -36.17
C MET A 19 -22.68 -2.12 -35.95
N LEU A 20 -23.19 -3.32 -36.22
CA LEU A 20 -22.45 -4.56 -36.23
C LEU A 20 -21.71 -4.67 -37.58
N ALA A 21 -20.45 -4.24 -37.62
CA ALA A 21 -19.58 -4.49 -38.77
C ALA A 21 -18.86 -5.83 -38.55
N THR A 22 -19.37 -6.89 -39.18
CA THR A 22 -18.68 -8.19 -39.27
C THR A 22 -17.55 -8.10 -40.28
N LEU A 23 -16.32 -7.90 -39.79
CA LEU A 23 -15.10 -8.07 -40.58
C LEU A 23 -14.70 -9.56 -40.55
N TRP A 24 -14.88 -10.26 -41.67
CA TRP A 24 -14.31 -11.59 -41.85
C TRP A 24 -12.82 -11.43 -42.18
N VAL A 25 -11.97 -11.54 -41.16
CA VAL A 25 -10.54 -11.76 -41.36
C VAL A 25 -10.34 -13.27 -41.48
N SER A 26 -10.08 -13.74 -42.70
CA SER A 26 -9.59 -15.10 -42.95
C SER A 26 -8.15 -15.22 -42.45
N GLY A 27 -8.00 -15.39 -41.14
CA GLY A 27 -6.73 -15.76 -40.52
C GLY A 27 -6.55 -17.27 -40.59
N THR A 28 -5.54 -17.73 -41.31
CA THR A 28 -5.09 -19.13 -41.27
C THR A 28 -4.72 -19.49 -39.83
N LEU A 29 -5.48 -20.38 -39.20
CA LEU A 29 -5.15 -20.97 -37.91
C LEU A 29 -3.94 -21.90 -38.11
N SER A 30 -2.74 -21.38 -37.86
CA SER A 30 -1.59 -22.25 -37.58
C SER A 30 -1.85 -22.96 -36.24
N PRO A 31 -1.66 -24.28 -36.13
CA PRO A 31 -1.70 -24.94 -34.83
C PRO A 31 -0.60 -24.32 -33.97
N ALA A 32 -0.99 -23.65 -32.88
CA ALA A 32 -0.04 -23.27 -31.85
C ALA A 32 0.42 -24.57 -31.20
N SER A 33 1.61 -25.03 -31.57
CA SER A 33 2.33 -26.05 -30.83
C SER A 33 2.35 -25.63 -29.37
N SER A 34 1.73 -26.41 -28.50
CA SER A 34 1.84 -26.27 -27.06
C SER A 34 3.25 -26.68 -26.66
N THR A 35 4.22 -25.82 -26.93
CA THR A 35 5.56 -25.93 -26.37
C THR A 35 5.43 -25.49 -24.93
N THR A 36 5.12 -26.44 -24.05
CA THR A 36 5.39 -26.29 -22.62
C THR A 36 6.84 -25.83 -22.51
N PRO A 37 7.16 -24.68 -21.90
CA PRO A 37 8.54 -24.34 -21.63
C PRO A 37 9.08 -25.35 -20.63
N SER A 38 9.72 -26.40 -21.14
CA SER A 38 10.64 -27.20 -20.36
C SER A 38 11.85 -26.32 -20.10
N ILE A 39 11.86 -25.64 -18.96
CA ILE A 39 13.09 -25.08 -18.40
C ILE A 39 13.95 -26.28 -18.02
N ALA A 40 14.73 -26.77 -18.99
CA ALA A 40 15.90 -27.58 -18.73
C ALA A 40 17.01 -26.64 -18.25
N GLY A 41 16.87 -26.20 -17.00
CA GLY A 41 17.90 -25.52 -16.24
C GLY A 41 18.19 -26.39 -15.03
N THR A 42 19.32 -27.09 -15.07
CA THR A 42 19.94 -27.70 -13.91
C THR A 42 20.43 -26.60 -12.97
N ASP A 43 19.51 -26.02 -12.21
CA ASP A 43 19.78 -25.50 -10.87
C ASP A 43 18.64 -26.00 -10.00
N PRO A 44 18.90 -26.83 -8.97
CA PRO A 44 17.85 -27.14 -8.03
C PRO A 44 17.52 -25.84 -7.30
N VAL A 45 16.38 -25.22 -7.63
CA VAL A 45 15.67 -24.34 -6.71
C VAL A 45 15.16 -25.20 -5.57
N THR A 46 16.08 -25.68 -4.73
CA THR A 46 15.81 -26.35 -3.46
C THR A 46 16.60 -25.62 -2.39
N ASN A 47 16.15 -24.42 -2.09
CA ASN A 47 16.07 -24.03 -0.70
C ASN A 47 14.82 -23.15 -0.56
N PRO A 48 13.60 -23.72 -0.36
CA PRO A 48 12.64 -22.95 0.45
C PRO A 48 13.44 -22.56 1.68
N ALA A 49 13.60 -21.25 1.96
CA ALA A 49 14.43 -20.78 3.05
C ALA A 49 14.17 -21.68 4.25
N ARG A 50 15.10 -22.61 4.52
CA ARG A 50 15.01 -23.49 5.67
C ARG A 50 15.25 -22.53 6.81
N LEU A 51 14.16 -22.01 7.38
CA LEU A 51 14.18 -21.68 8.79
C LEU A 51 14.66 -22.99 9.42
N GLY A 52 15.93 -23.03 9.83
CA GLY A 52 16.45 -24.19 10.54
C GLY A 52 15.68 -24.34 11.84
N ASN A 53 16.34 -24.83 12.88
CA ASN A 53 15.91 -24.62 14.27
C ASN A 53 16.02 -23.14 14.69
N GLU A 54 15.78 -22.21 13.77
CA GLU A 54 15.76 -20.77 13.94
C GLU A 54 14.50 -20.40 14.71
N SER A 55 14.68 -19.66 15.81
CA SER A 55 13.53 -19.16 16.54
C SER A 55 12.96 -17.99 15.73
N LEU A 56 11.64 -17.82 15.75
CA LEU A 56 10.98 -16.67 15.13
C LEU A 56 10.70 -15.61 16.19
N SER A 57 11.07 -14.37 15.88
CA SER A 57 10.74 -13.21 16.72
C SER A 57 9.69 -12.35 16.03
N PHE A 58 8.66 -11.99 16.78
CA PHE A 58 7.62 -11.07 16.35
C PHE A 58 7.84 -9.69 16.98
N GLY A 59 7.66 -8.65 16.18
CA GLY A 59 7.69 -7.27 16.65
C GLY A 59 6.61 -6.44 15.98
N GLY A 60 6.36 -5.27 16.54
CA GLY A 60 5.33 -4.37 16.03
C GLY A 60 5.12 -3.16 16.91
N CYS A 61 4.41 -2.18 16.38
CA CYS A 61 4.17 -0.92 17.05
C CYS A 61 2.97 -0.19 16.43
N ALA A 62 2.30 0.63 17.22
CA ALA A 62 1.41 1.66 16.70
C ALA A 62 2.19 2.97 16.49
N VAL A 63 2.14 3.53 15.28
CA VAL A 63 2.73 4.82 14.93
C VAL A 63 1.61 5.85 14.82
N ARG A 64 1.68 6.91 15.62
CA ARG A 64 0.68 7.99 15.63
C ARG A 64 1.22 9.24 14.96
N PHE A 65 0.34 9.94 14.24
CA PHE A 65 0.64 11.20 13.53
C PHE A 65 -0.15 12.39 14.10
N ASP A 66 -0.20 12.52 15.42
CA ASP A 66 -0.99 13.54 16.12
C ASP A 66 -0.20 14.79 16.51
N THR A 67 1.12 14.83 16.28
CA THR A 67 1.94 15.99 16.60
C THR A 67 1.49 17.22 15.81
N LYS A 68 1.86 18.41 16.29
CA LYS A 68 1.48 19.69 15.67
C LYS A 68 1.80 19.73 14.17
N ASP A 69 2.91 19.12 13.75
CA ASP A 69 3.42 19.09 12.39
C ASP A 69 3.18 17.76 11.65
N GLY A 70 2.47 16.80 12.26
CA GLY A 70 2.18 15.49 11.67
C GLY A 70 3.40 14.55 11.62
N SER A 71 4.43 14.82 12.40
CA SER A 71 5.57 13.93 12.57
C SER A 71 5.16 12.63 13.27
N PRO A 72 5.77 11.49 12.87
CA PRO A 72 5.48 10.20 13.48
C PRO A 72 6.02 10.16 14.91
N ARG A 73 5.30 9.46 15.78
CA ARG A 73 5.81 9.02 17.08
C ARG A 73 5.34 7.62 17.40
N ILE A 74 6.11 6.95 18.25
CA ILE A 74 5.64 5.71 18.90
C ILE A 74 4.41 6.05 19.75
N HIS A 75 3.34 5.29 19.55
CA HIS A 75 2.13 5.39 20.35
C HIS A 75 2.01 4.16 21.25
N THR A 76 2.44 4.34 22.50
CA THR A 76 2.38 3.30 23.52
C THR A 76 1.44 3.72 24.65
N ASN A 77 0.58 2.81 25.09
CA ASN A 77 -0.26 2.94 26.27
C ASN A 77 -0.65 1.54 26.79
N SER A 78 -1.65 1.43 27.68
CA SER A 78 -2.13 0.16 28.21
C SER A 78 -2.71 -0.81 27.16
N SER A 79 -3.10 -0.32 25.99
CA SER A 79 -3.72 -1.09 24.91
C SER A 79 -2.82 -1.21 23.68
N HIS A 80 -1.76 -0.41 23.60
CA HIS A 80 -0.84 -0.35 22.46
C HIS A 80 0.57 -0.61 22.95
N TYR A 81 1.05 -1.84 22.78
CA TYR A 81 2.44 -2.18 23.07
C TYR A 81 3.32 -1.95 21.84
N CYS A 82 4.55 -1.52 22.07
CA CYS A 82 5.56 -1.35 21.02
C CYS A 82 6.76 -2.24 21.36
N VAL A 83 7.05 -3.20 20.48
CA VAL A 83 8.04 -4.25 20.71
C VAL A 83 9.02 -4.29 19.55
N GLY A 84 10.32 -4.32 19.87
CA GLY A 84 11.39 -4.46 18.88
C GLY A 84 11.76 -3.18 18.11
N VAL A 85 11.13 -2.04 18.44
CA VAL A 85 11.48 -0.72 17.87
C VAL A 85 12.47 0.00 18.77
N ARG A 86 13.57 0.48 18.17
CA ARG A 86 14.51 1.41 18.82
C ARG A 86 14.10 2.86 18.57
N GLU A 87 13.74 3.17 17.33
CA GLU A 87 13.48 4.54 16.89
C GLU A 87 12.53 4.57 15.69
N ILE A 88 11.71 5.62 15.61
CA ILE A 88 10.90 5.95 14.43
C ILE A 88 11.21 7.38 14.04
N TYR A 89 11.49 7.60 12.75
CA TYR A 89 11.84 8.91 12.23
C TYR A 89 11.44 9.06 10.76
N ILE A 90 11.49 10.29 10.24
CA ILE A 90 11.35 10.55 8.81
C ILE A 90 12.74 10.52 8.18
N SER A 91 12.97 9.61 7.25
CA SER A 91 14.23 9.53 6.51
C SER A 91 14.44 10.79 5.68
N GLN A 92 15.54 11.50 5.94
CA GLN A 92 15.88 12.69 5.17
C GLN A 92 16.32 12.35 3.73
N ALA A 93 16.78 11.11 3.51
CA ALA A 93 17.23 10.67 2.20
C ALA A 93 16.07 10.55 1.19
N ASN A 94 14.92 10.01 1.61
CA ASN A 94 13.83 9.66 0.71
C ASN A 94 12.43 10.13 1.17
N GLY A 95 12.32 10.72 2.36
CA GLY A 95 11.06 11.21 2.91
C GLY A 95 10.09 10.13 3.35
N ARG A 96 10.53 8.89 3.53
CA ARG A 96 9.72 7.80 4.07
C ARG A 96 9.71 7.82 5.58
N LEU A 97 8.74 7.12 6.16
CA LEU A 97 8.81 6.72 7.56
C LEU A 97 9.84 5.60 7.69
N SER A 98 10.81 5.76 8.58
CA SER A 98 11.82 4.74 8.86
C SER A 98 11.68 4.26 10.30
N VAL A 99 11.79 2.94 10.46
CA VAL A 99 11.75 2.26 11.74
C VAL A 99 13.08 1.54 11.91
N ARG A 100 13.82 1.95 12.94
CA ARG A 100 15.06 1.29 13.35
C ARG A 100 14.72 0.26 14.42
N LEU A 101 15.13 -0.97 14.17
CA LEU A 101 14.89 -2.08 15.09
C LEU A 101 15.95 -2.13 16.18
N VAL A 102 15.62 -2.78 17.30
CA VAL A 102 16.56 -2.95 18.44
C VAL A 102 17.78 -3.81 18.06
N ASP A 103 17.57 -4.80 17.20
CA ASP A 103 18.57 -5.69 16.63
C ASP A 103 18.55 -5.61 15.08
N ARG A 104 19.51 -6.26 14.40
CA ARG A 104 19.66 -6.23 12.94
C ARG A 104 19.39 -7.58 12.27
N GLN A 105 18.44 -8.34 12.82
CA GLN A 105 18.12 -9.65 12.28
C GLN A 105 17.32 -9.56 10.97
N PRO A 106 17.47 -10.53 10.05
CA PRO A 106 16.72 -10.55 8.80
C PRO A 106 15.21 -10.54 9.04
N VAL A 107 14.53 -9.61 8.38
CA VAL A 107 13.07 -9.53 8.41
C VAL A 107 12.51 -10.40 7.30
N ILE A 108 11.72 -11.42 7.68
CA ILE A 108 11.14 -12.41 6.75
C ILE A 108 9.70 -12.08 6.36
N ALA A 109 8.98 -11.32 7.19
CA ALA A 109 7.63 -10.85 6.89
C ALA A 109 7.37 -9.47 7.50
N LEU A 110 6.53 -8.68 6.83
CA LEU A 110 6.24 -7.29 7.16
C LEU A 110 4.77 -6.99 6.94
N SER A 111 4.18 -6.16 7.80
CA SER A 111 2.87 -5.58 7.56
C SER A 111 2.84 -4.09 7.89
N ALA A 112 1.97 -3.38 7.18
CA ALA A 112 1.68 -1.97 7.40
C ALA A 112 0.18 -1.78 7.22
N VAL A 113 -0.56 -1.57 8.30
CA VAL A 113 -2.01 -1.46 8.31
C VAL A 113 -2.41 -0.06 8.73
N PRO A 114 -2.70 0.86 7.78
CA PRO A 114 -3.28 2.15 8.12
C PRO A 114 -4.67 1.95 8.72
N ASP A 115 -5.02 2.76 9.72
CA ASP A 115 -6.36 2.73 10.31
C ASP A 115 -7.44 3.31 9.39
N GLU A 116 -8.69 3.32 9.85
CA GLU A 116 -9.85 3.81 9.10
C GLU A 116 -9.73 5.31 8.76
N THR A 117 -9.04 6.07 9.59
CA THR A 117 -8.79 7.50 9.37
C THR A 117 -7.87 7.69 8.17
N LEU A 118 -6.75 6.96 8.13
CA LEU A 118 -5.78 7.02 7.04
C LEU A 118 -6.33 6.36 5.77
N ALA A 119 -6.72 5.10 5.86
CA ALA A 119 -7.13 4.30 4.71
C ALA A 119 -8.46 4.80 4.13
N GLY A 120 -9.51 4.87 4.95
CA GLY A 120 -10.86 5.20 4.52
C GLY A 120 -11.06 6.68 4.27
N ALA A 121 -10.89 7.50 5.29
CA ALA A 121 -11.24 8.92 5.19
C ALA A 121 -10.25 9.72 4.31
N ARG A 122 -8.97 9.33 4.28
CA ARG A 122 -7.91 10.10 3.60
C ARG A 122 -7.40 9.46 2.32
N GLY A 123 -7.70 8.19 2.05
CA GLY A 123 -7.21 7.49 0.86
C GLY A 123 -5.70 7.25 0.92
N ILE A 124 -5.17 6.97 2.11
CA ILE A 124 -3.75 6.74 2.32
C ILE A 124 -3.48 5.23 2.31
N MET A 125 -2.65 4.80 1.37
CA MET A 125 -2.08 3.46 1.33
C MET A 125 -0.64 3.49 1.86
N VAL A 126 -0.20 2.42 2.51
CA VAL A 126 1.16 2.31 3.05
C VAL A 126 1.77 0.98 2.67
N GLY A 127 2.97 1.02 2.10
CA GLY A 127 3.75 -0.17 1.74
C GLY A 127 5.07 -0.23 2.51
N PRO A 128 5.40 -1.36 3.17
CA PRO A 128 6.71 -1.53 3.81
C PRO A 128 7.80 -1.90 2.78
N SER A 129 9.04 -1.56 3.07
CA SER A 129 10.24 -2.03 2.37
C SER A 129 10.89 -3.19 3.12
N GLY A 130 11.37 -4.21 2.40
CA GLY A 130 12.22 -5.26 2.99
C GLY A 130 13.61 -4.74 3.42
N GLY A 131 14.29 -5.46 4.30
CA GLY A 131 15.67 -5.13 4.73
C GLY A 131 16.08 -5.83 6.03
N THR A 132 17.37 -5.76 6.36
CA THR A 132 17.97 -6.41 7.57
C THR A 132 18.20 -5.46 8.73
N SER A 133 18.32 -4.15 8.51
CA SER A 133 18.73 -3.17 9.54
C SER A 133 17.66 -2.15 9.91
N GLY A 134 16.61 -2.04 9.10
CA GLY A 134 15.51 -1.10 9.30
C GLY A 134 14.42 -1.34 8.26
N ILE A 135 13.22 -0.86 8.58
CA ILE A 135 12.04 -0.99 7.71
C ILE A 135 11.63 0.43 7.34
N GLU A 136 11.49 0.69 6.04
CA GLU A 136 10.90 1.94 5.56
C GLU A 136 9.44 1.70 5.15
N TYR A 137 8.61 2.73 5.28
CA TYR A 137 7.22 2.70 4.89
C TYR A 137 6.94 3.88 3.97
N GLN A 138 6.53 3.56 2.74
CA GLN A 138 6.12 4.54 1.74
C GLN A 138 4.62 4.77 1.86
N PHE A 139 4.24 6.03 2.01
CA PHE A 139 2.85 6.47 1.98
C PHE A 139 2.49 6.88 0.56
N TYR A 140 1.33 6.47 0.09
CA TYR A 140 0.75 6.88 -1.19
C TYR A 140 -0.64 7.47 -0.94
N ASP A 141 -0.89 8.67 -1.46
CA ASP A 141 -2.18 9.34 -1.37
C ASP A 141 -2.93 9.12 -2.68
N THR A 142 -3.97 8.29 -2.63
CA THR A 142 -4.77 7.93 -3.81
C THR A 142 -5.62 9.09 -4.32
N LYS A 143 -5.92 10.08 -3.47
CA LYS A 143 -6.65 11.29 -3.87
C LYS A 143 -5.75 12.27 -4.61
N LEU A 144 -4.46 12.31 -4.25
CA LEU A 144 -3.45 13.10 -4.95
C LEU A 144 -2.75 12.34 -6.10
N GLY A 145 -2.94 11.02 -6.18
CA GLY A 145 -2.34 10.18 -7.22
C GLY A 145 -0.82 10.08 -7.14
N ARG A 146 -0.22 10.21 -5.95
CA ARG A 146 1.25 10.23 -5.80
C ARG A 146 1.76 9.71 -4.45
N PRO A 147 3.03 9.27 -4.37
CA PRO A 147 3.70 9.06 -3.09
C PRO A 147 3.82 10.38 -2.32
N LEU A 148 3.73 10.27 -0.99
CA LEU A 148 3.99 11.36 -0.06
C LEU A 148 5.48 11.41 0.29
N ASP A 149 6.01 12.63 0.36
CA ASP A 149 7.33 12.93 0.90
C ASP A 149 7.16 13.57 2.28
N LEU A 150 7.35 12.77 3.33
CA LEU A 150 7.10 13.20 4.71
C LEU A 150 8.07 14.28 5.19
N ARG A 151 9.13 14.64 4.44
CA ARG A 151 9.95 15.83 4.77
C ARG A 151 9.13 17.10 4.58
N LYS A 152 8.13 17.08 3.69
CA LYS A 152 7.26 18.21 3.39
C LYS A 152 6.12 18.29 4.39
N LEU A 153 5.97 19.45 5.03
CA LEU A 153 4.86 19.69 5.97
C LEU A 153 3.49 19.52 5.30
N ALA A 154 3.34 19.90 4.03
CA ALA A 154 2.10 19.73 3.27
C ALA A 154 1.67 18.25 3.17
N ASP A 155 2.64 17.35 3.01
CA ASP A 155 2.38 15.91 2.91
C ASP A 155 2.12 15.31 4.30
N ARG A 156 2.84 15.76 5.34
CA ARG A 156 2.51 15.36 6.73
C ARG A 156 1.11 15.77 7.15
N LYS A 157 0.61 16.92 6.69
CA LYS A 157 -0.78 17.33 6.93
C LYS A 157 -1.80 16.34 6.35
N ARG A 158 -1.46 15.58 5.30
CA ARG A 158 -2.34 14.55 4.72
C ARG A 158 -2.55 13.38 5.67
N ILE A 159 -1.54 13.01 6.46
CA ILE A 159 -1.61 11.89 7.41
C ILE A 159 -1.87 12.31 8.86
N LYS A 160 -1.68 13.59 9.18
CA LYS A 160 -1.84 14.14 10.54
C LYS A 160 -3.26 14.01 11.08
N GLY A 161 -3.46 13.41 12.25
CA GLY A 161 -4.75 13.37 12.93
C GLY A 161 -4.63 12.89 14.36
N SER A 162 -5.56 13.32 15.22
CA SER A 162 -5.59 12.92 16.64
C SER A 162 -5.74 11.42 16.81
N THR A 163 -6.39 10.74 15.87
CA THR A 163 -6.57 9.29 15.84
C THR A 163 -5.85 8.62 14.69
N SER A 164 -5.05 9.31 13.88
CA SER A 164 -4.37 8.71 12.73
C SER A 164 -3.26 7.75 13.16
N ASN A 165 -3.48 6.45 13.03
CA ASN A 165 -2.53 5.40 13.34
C ASN A 165 -2.10 4.62 12.10
N LEU A 166 -0.83 4.23 12.09
CA LEU A 166 -0.31 3.14 11.28
C LEU A 166 0.12 2.00 12.22
N TRP A 167 -0.44 0.82 12.03
CA TRP A 167 -0.03 -0.39 12.73
C TRP A 167 1.03 -1.10 11.91
N ILE A 168 2.20 -1.33 12.50
CA ILE A 168 3.29 -2.03 11.85
C ILE A 168 3.61 -3.32 12.58
N SER A 169 3.93 -4.38 11.85
CA SER A 169 4.45 -5.61 12.43
C SER A 169 5.46 -6.29 11.52
N TRP A 170 6.28 -7.15 12.11
CA TRP A 170 7.25 -7.94 11.38
C TRP A 170 7.54 -9.27 12.07
N VAL A 171 8.07 -10.19 11.27
CA VAL A 171 8.65 -11.46 11.73
C VAL A 171 10.11 -11.50 11.32
N ARG A 172 10.98 -11.97 12.22
CA ARG A 172 12.41 -12.12 11.98
C ARG A 172 12.87 -13.54 12.29
N ALA A 173 13.86 -13.99 11.53
CA ALA A 173 14.67 -15.13 11.88
C ALA A 173 15.66 -14.72 12.99
N VAL A 174 15.73 -15.44 14.10
CA VAL A 174 16.69 -15.19 15.19
C VAL A 174 17.60 -16.37 15.45
#